data_AF-A0A949MK93-F1
#
_entry.id   AF-A0A949MK93-F1
#
_cell.length_a   1.000
_cell.length_b   1.000
_cell.length_c   1.000
_cell.angle_alpha   90.00
_cell.angle_beta   90.00
_cell.angle_gamma   90.00
#
_symmetry.space_group_name_H-M   'P 1'
#
loop_
_entity.id
_entity.type
_entity.pdbx_description
1 polymer ?
#
loop_
_entity_poly.entity_id
_entity_poly.type
_entity_poly.pdbx_seq_one_letter_code
_entity_poly.pdbx_strand_id
1 'polypeptide(L)'
;MLQERVEPQWLQAFEAVVARCGAGAGDTVCVLHETQSRPVLVELARLAAARRGCTVFALQLPTPAQADGIPVRSTGASDALRGQQAAIAALSRCTLVLDCTVEGLMHAAELPQVLAGGARVLYVSNEHPEALERLLPDDAL
;
A
#
# COMPACT_ATOMS: atom_id res chain seq x y z
N MET A 1 -0.56 -17.75 -16.51
CA MET A 1 -0.73 -16.29 -16.34
C MET A 1 0.49 -15.59 -16.91
N LEU A 2 0.33 -14.37 -17.43
CA LEU A 2 1.46 -13.51 -17.79
C LEU A 2 2.30 -13.24 -16.54
N GLN A 3 3.62 -13.20 -16.69
CA GLN A 3 4.50 -12.82 -15.60
C GLN A 3 4.39 -11.31 -15.41
N GLU A 4 3.93 -10.90 -14.24
CA GLU A 4 3.91 -9.48 -13.89
C GLU A 4 5.31 -9.05 -13.49
N ARG A 5 5.85 -8.10 -14.25
CA ARG A 5 7.15 -7.51 -14.05
C ARG A 5 6.97 -6.01 -13.92
N VAL A 6 7.90 -5.35 -13.24
CA VAL A 6 7.89 -3.88 -13.20
C VAL A 6 8.08 -3.35 -14.62
N GLU A 7 7.12 -2.55 -15.08
CA GLU A 7 7.18 -1.85 -16.36
C GLU A 7 7.34 -0.33 -16.14
N PRO A 8 8.04 0.39 -17.03
CA PRO A 8 8.32 1.81 -16.85
C PRO A 8 7.07 2.69 -16.69
N GLN A 9 6.01 2.42 -17.47
CA GLN A 9 4.75 3.17 -17.42
C GLN A 9 4.02 2.98 -16.08
N TRP A 10 4.07 1.78 -15.50
CA TRP A 10 3.47 1.52 -14.20
C TRP A 10 4.25 2.21 -13.09
N LEU A 11 5.59 2.19 -13.16
CA LEU A 11 6.43 2.90 -12.20
C LEU A 11 6.16 4.42 -12.25
N GLN A 12 6.02 4.97 -13.46
CA GLN A 12 5.69 6.38 -13.65
C GLN A 12 4.31 6.73 -13.08
N ALA A 13 3.30 5.88 -13.28
CA ALA A 13 1.97 6.05 -12.71
C ALA A 13 2.02 6.05 -11.17
N PHE A 14 2.68 5.06 -10.57
CA PHE A 14 2.87 5.01 -9.10
C PHE A 14 3.62 6.23 -8.57
N GLU A 15 4.71 6.65 -9.23
CA GLU A 15 5.46 7.85 -8.83
C GLU A 15 4.58 9.10 -8.86
N ALA A 16 3.72 9.24 -9.87
CA ALA A 16 2.78 10.35 -9.98
C ALA A 16 1.72 10.34 -8.86
N VAL A 17 1.22 9.18 -8.43
CA VAL A 17 0.30 9.08 -7.29
C VAL A 17 1.01 9.40 -5.98
N VAL A 18 2.21 8.83 -5.75
CA VAL A 18 3.00 9.10 -4.54
C VAL A 18 3.34 10.59 -4.43
N ALA A 19 3.65 11.25 -5.55
CA ALA A 19 3.84 12.69 -5.60
C ALA A 19 2.58 13.48 -5.22
N ARG A 20 1.39 13.06 -5.67
CA ARG A 20 0.10 13.67 -5.27
C ARG A 20 -0.23 13.45 -3.80
N CYS A 21 0.25 12.37 -3.20
CA CYS A 21 0.22 12.19 -1.74
C CYS A 21 1.18 13.14 -1.01
N GLY A 22 1.93 14.01 -1.72
CA GLY A 22 2.85 14.96 -1.13
C GLY A 22 4.08 14.31 -0.50
N ALA A 23 4.43 13.07 -0.89
CA ALA A 23 5.61 12.39 -0.39
C ALA A 23 6.87 12.81 -1.16
N GLY A 24 7.95 13.04 -0.42
CA GLY A 24 9.24 13.44 -0.96
C GLY A 24 10.43 13.23 0.00
N ALA A 25 11.52 13.95 -0.26
CA ALA A 25 12.71 13.91 0.59
C ALA A 25 12.40 14.31 2.04
N GLY A 26 12.91 13.53 3.00
CA GLY A 26 12.65 13.70 4.43
C GLY A 26 11.47 12.88 4.95
N ASP A 27 10.62 12.34 4.06
CA ASP A 27 9.52 11.47 4.49
C ASP A 27 9.97 10.04 4.72
N THR A 28 9.40 9.42 5.75
CA THR A 28 9.52 7.97 6.00
C THR A 28 8.29 7.27 5.45
N VAL A 29 8.47 6.35 4.49
CA VAL A 29 7.40 5.63 3.82
C VAL A 29 7.49 4.14 4.13
N CYS A 30 6.41 3.57 4.66
CA CYS A 30 6.27 2.13 4.80
C CYS A 30 5.46 1.56 3.64
N VAL A 31 5.98 0.54 2.97
CA VAL A 31 5.19 -0.33 2.09
C VAL A 31 4.66 -1.49 2.93
N LEU A 32 3.41 -1.39 3.35
CA LEU A 32 2.74 -2.46 4.09
C LEU A 32 2.20 -3.48 3.11
N HIS A 33 2.47 -4.76 3.32
CA HIS A 33 1.94 -5.81 2.48
C HIS A 33 1.83 -7.13 3.24
N GLU A 34 1.25 -8.13 2.59
CA GLU A 34 1.12 -9.46 3.13
C GLU A 34 1.92 -10.48 2.31
N THR A 35 2.00 -11.72 2.81
CA THR A 35 2.58 -12.85 2.10
C THR A 35 1.87 -13.20 0.78
N GLN A 36 0.59 -12.83 0.63
CA GLN A 36 -0.19 -13.03 -0.60
C GLN A 36 -0.44 -11.74 -1.40
N SER A 37 0.13 -10.61 -0.99
CA SER A 37 0.11 -9.40 -1.81
C SER A 37 0.82 -9.63 -3.13
N ARG A 38 0.31 -9.01 -4.19
CA ARG A 38 0.88 -9.12 -5.54
C ARG A 38 2.27 -8.48 -5.56
N PRO A 39 3.37 -9.25 -5.80
CA PRO A 39 4.73 -8.74 -5.62
C PRO A 39 5.09 -7.52 -6.48
N VAL A 40 4.52 -7.44 -7.70
CA VAL A 40 4.77 -6.31 -8.60
C VAL A 40 4.29 -4.99 -8.00
N LEU A 41 3.17 -4.97 -7.26
CA LEU A 41 2.63 -3.76 -6.64
C LEU A 41 3.51 -3.27 -5.49
N VAL A 42 4.00 -4.22 -4.67
CA VAL A 42 4.94 -3.93 -3.58
C VAL A 42 6.23 -3.32 -4.12
N GLU A 43 6.78 -3.89 -5.19
CA GLU A 43 7.98 -3.36 -5.83
C GLU A 43 7.74 -2.00 -6.49
N LEU A 44 6.62 -1.80 -7.19
CA LEU A 44 6.26 -0.51 -7.78
C LEU A 44 6.11 0.58 -6.72
N ALA A 45 5.39 0.31 -5.63
CA ALA A 45 5.23 1.22 -4.50
C ALA A 45 6.58 1.60 -3.86
N ARG A 46 7.43 0.60 -3.61
CA ARG A 46 8.77 0.79 -3.04
C ARG A 46 9.66 1.65 -3.95
N LEU A 47 9.71 1.33 -5.24
CA LEU A 47 10.53 2.05 -6.22
C LEU A 47 10.02 3.48 -6.45
N ALA A 48 8.70 3.68 -6.51
CA ALA A 48 8.10 5.00 -6.67
C ALA A 48 8.44 5.91 -5.49
N ALA A 49 8.24 5.45 -4.24
CA ALA A 49 8.61 6.22 -3.06
C ALA A 49 10.12 6.51 -2.99
N ALA A 50 10.97 5.55 -3.37
CA ALA A 50 12.41 5.76 -3.41
C ALA A 50 12.82 6.82 -4.45
N ARG A 51 12.19 6.83 -5.63
CA ARG A 51 12.43 7.84 -6.68
C ARG A 51 12.01 9.25 -6.27
N ARG A 52 11.03 9.36 -5.36
CA ARG A 52 10.62 10.61 -4.71
C ARG A 52 11.61 11.10 -3.65
N GLY A 53 12.65 10.32 -3.33
CA GLY A 53 13.66 10.64 -2.33
C GLY A 53 13.25 10.30 -0.90
N CYS A 54 12.17 9.54 -0.70
CA CYS A 54 11.73 9.11 0.62
C CYS A 54 12.69 8.07 1.23
N THR A 55 12.71 7.99 2.56
CA THR A 55 13.29 6.84 3.28
C THR A 55 12.26 5.72 3.30
N VAL A 56 12.50 4.63 2.57
CA VAL A 56 11.50 3.57 2.36
C VAL A 56 11.90 2.29 3.07
N PHE A 57 10.94 1.65 3.74
CA PHE A 57 11.05 0.27 4.21
C PHE A 57 9.76 -0.51 3.92
N ALA A 58 9.82 -1.83 3.98
CA ALA A 58 8.67 -2.70 3.81
C ALA A 58 8.35 -3.42 5.12
N LEU A 59 7.06 -3.58 5.40
CA LEU A 59 6.55 -4.37 6.52
C LEU A 59 5.65 -5.46 5.94
N GLN A 60 6.11 -6.72 6.02
CA GLN A 60 5.33 -7.87 5.57
C GLN A 60 4.61 -8.53 6.75
N LEU A 61 3.31 -8.74 6.61
CA LEU A 61 2.47 -9.51 7.52
C LEU A 61 2.08 -10.86 6.92
N PRO A 62 1.81 -11.90 7.72
CA PRO A 62 1.21 -13.13 7.21
C PRO A 62 -0.22 -12.86 6.77
N THR A 63 -0.62 -13.39 5.61
CA THR A 63 -2.02 -13.31 5.15
C THR A 63 -2.91 -14.14 6.07
N PRO A 64 -3.99 -13.57 6.64
CA PRO A 64 -4.94 -14.35 7.44
C PRO A 64 -5.54 -15.50 6.63
N ALA A 65 -5.87 -16.60 7.31
CA ALA A 65 -6.67 -17.66 6.69
C ALA A 65 -8.06 -17.11 6.37
N GLN A 66 -8.59 -17.42 5.17
CA GLN A 66 -9.95 -17.04 4.81
C GLN A 66 -10.93 -17.80 5.73
N ALA A 67 -11.73 -17.05 6.48
CA ALA A 67 -12.75 -17.61 7.37
C ALA A 67 -14.04 -17.96 6.60
N ASP A 68 -14.28 -17.27 5.48
CA ASP A 68 -15.50 -17.39 4.69
C ASP A 68 -15.26 -18.15 3.38
N GLY A 69 -16.29 -18.88 2.91
CA GLY A 69 -16.23 -19.69 1.68
C GLY A 69 -16.20 -18.87 0.38
N ILE A 70 -16.11 -17.54 0.47
CA ILE A 70 -16.05 -16.62 -0.66
C ILE A 70 -14.68 -15.95 -0.63
N PRO A 71 -13.94 -15.91 -1.76
CA PRO A 71 -12.71 -15.13 -1.83
C PRO A 71 -13.01 -13.65 -1.57
N VAL A 72 -12.74 -13.20 -0.36
CA VAL A 72 -12.68 -11.77 -0.02
C VAL A 72 -11.38 -11.24 -0.62
N ARG A 73 -11.47 -10.12 -1.37
CA ARG A 73 -10.36 -9.30 -1.89
C ARG A 73 -10.83 -7.86 -2.01
N SER A 74 -9.95 -6.90 -1.74
CA SER A 74 -10.17 -5.47 -1.94
C SER A 74 -11.44 -4.90 -1.28
N THR A 75 -11.89 -5.48 -0.17
CA THR A 75 -13.06 -5.00 0.58
C THR A 75 -12.78 -3.77 1.45
N GLY A 76 -11.50 -3.46 1.65
CA GLY A 76 -11.05 -2.45 2.59
C GLY A 76 -10.99 -2.93 4.03
N ALA A 77 -11.41 -4.15 4.36
CA ALA A 77 -11.45 -4.66 5.74
C ALA A 77 -10.32 -5.67 6.03
N SER A 78 -9.06 -5.27 5.83
CA SER A 78 -7.92 -6.15 6.12
C SER A 78 -7.83 -6.49 7.61
N ASP A 79 -7.84 -7.79 7.88
CA ASP A 79 -7.55 -8.36 9.19
C ASP A 79 -6.05 -8.68 9.36
N ALA A 80 -5.15 -8.14 8.53
CA ALA A 80 -3.73 -8.51 8.57
C ALA A 80 -3.02 -8.04 9.86
N LEU A 81 -3.42 -6.90 10.44
CA LEU A 81 -2.77 -6.32 11.62
C LEU A 81 -3.04 -7.10 12.91
N ARG A 82 -4.25 -7.66 13.08
CA ARG A 82 -4.66 -8.51 14.22
C ARG A 82 -4.24 -7.98 15.60
N GLY A 83 -4.32 -6.68 15.81
CA GLY A 83 -3.90 -6.03 17.06
C GLY A 83 -2.39 -6.08 17.35
N GLN A 84 -1.53 -6.39 16.37
CA GLN A 84 -0.09 -6.46 16.54
C GLN A 84 0.51 -5.08 16.80
N GLN A 85 0.61 -4.73 18.09
CA GLN A 85 0.98 -3.39 18.55
C GLN A 85 2.30 -2.87 17.99
N ALA A 86 3.29 -3.74 17.77
CA ALA A 86 4.56 -3.34 17.18
C ALA A 86 4.42 -2.87 15.72
N ALA A 87 3.61 -3.57 14.92
CA ALA A 87 3.34 -3.18 13.54
C ALA A 87 2.54 -1.87 13.50
N ILE A 88 1.48 -1.77 14.31
CA ILE A 88 0.66 -0.56 14.42
C ILE A 88 1.53 0.64 14.81
N ALA A 89 2.39 0.50 15.83
CA ALA A 89 3.30 1.56 16.27
C ALA A 89 4.30 1.96 15.18
N ALA A 90 4.84 1.00 14.41
CA ALA A 90 5.71 1.31 13.28
C ALA A 90 4.98 2.13 12.20
N LEU A 91 3.76 1.71 11.84
CA LEU A 91 2.92 2.41 10.86
C LEU A 91 2.55 3.82 11.34
N SER A 92 2.13 3.98 12.60
CA SER A 92 1.80 5.27 13.21
C SER A 92 2.96 6.28 13.20
N ARG A 93 4.21 5.84 13.04
CA ARG A 93 5.40 6.71 13.01
C ARG A 93 5.86 7.06 11.59
N CYS A 94 5.21 6.53 10.57
CA CYS A 94 5.53 6.85 9.17
C CYS A 94 4.87 8.17 8.74
N THR A 95 5.45 8.85 7.75
CA THR A 95 4.77 9.97 7.08
C THR A 95 3.65 9.46 6.18
N LEU A 96 3.90 8.37 5.46
CA LEU A 96 2.97 7.73 4.53
C LEU A 96 3.11 6.21 4.61
N VAL A 97 1.97 5.52 4.60
CA VAL A 97 1.88 4.08 4.41
C VAL A 97 1.31 3.82 3.02
N LEU A 98 2.05 3.12 2.18
CA LEU A 98 1.56 2.54 0.93
C LEU A 98 1.02 1.15 1.27
N ASP A 99 -0.29 1.07 1.45
CA ASP A 99 -0.99 -0.13 1.86
C ASP A 99 -1.28 -1.01 0.63
N CYS A 100 -0.44 -2.02 0.47
CA CYS A 100 -0.55 -3.07 -0.55
C CYS A 100 -1.07 -4.39 0.06
N THR A 101 -1.78 -4.35 1.19
CA THR A 101 -2.45 -5.54 1.75
C THR A 101 -3.49 -6.09 0.78
N VAL A 102 -3.87 -7.37 0.93
CA VAL A 102 -4.78 -8.06 0.00
C VAL A 102 -6.17 -7.42 -0.01
N GLU A 103 -6.64 -6.96 1.16
CA GLU A 103 -7.94 -6.32 1.33
C GLU A 103 -7.89 -4.79 1.38
N GLY A 104 -6.78 -4.21 1.84
CA GLY A 104 -6.71 -2.80 2.23
C GLY A 104 -7.15 -2.55 3.67
N LEU A 105 -6.60 -1.52 4.31
CA LEU A 105 -6.84 -1.13 5.71
C LEU A 105 -8.04 -0.18 5.91
N MET A 106 -8.76 0.21 4.84
CA MET A 106 -9.77 1.29 4.84
C MET A 106 -10.86 1.17 5.95
N HIS A 107 -11.15 -0.05 6.36
CA HIS A 107 -12.13 -0.45 7.37
C HIS A 107 -11.50 -1.31 8.48
N ALA A 108 -10.16 -1.43 8.51
CA ALA A 108 -9.47 -2.13 9.58
C ALA A 108 -9.67 -1.41 10.92
N ALA A 109 -9.91 -2.18 11.98
CA ALA A 109 -10.19 -1.65 13.31
C ALA A 109 -9.02 -0.81 13.87
N GLU A 110 -7.80 -1.11 13.44
CA GLU A 110 -6.56 -0.47 13.88
C GLU A 110 -6.18 0.78 13.08
N LEU A 111 -6.81 1.02 11.92
CA LEU A 111 -6.51 2.19 11.09
C LEU A 111 -6.64 3.52 11.85
N PRO A 112 -7.67 3.75 12.70
CA PRO A 112 -7.75 4.97 13.52
C PRO A 112 -6.50 5.21 14.39
N GLN A 113 -5.90 4.15 14.94
CA GLN A 113 -4.67 4.26 15.74
C GLN A 113 -3.45 4.58 14.89
N VAL A 114 -3.38 4.04 13.67
CA VAL A 114 -2.34 4.39 12.69
C VAL A 114 -2.43 5.88 12.33
N LEU A 115 -3.62 6.36 11.97
CA LEU A 115 -3.86 7.75 11.57
C LEU A 115 -3.65 8.75 12.72
N ALA A 116 -4.03 8.38 13.95
CA ALA A 116 -3.81 9.22 15.14
C ALA A 116 -2.31 9.51 15.40
N GLY A 117 -1.41 8.67 14.89
CA GLY A 117 0.04 8.91 14.94
C GLY A 117 0.56 9.98 13.99
N GLY A 118 -0.29 10.48 13.07
CA GLY A 118 0.06 11.45 12.03
C GLY A 118 0.40 10.81 10.68
N ALA A 119 0.40 9.48 10.60
CA ALA A 119 0.58 8.78 9.34
C ALA A 119 -0.62 8.99 8.42
N ARG A 120 -0.33 9.12 7.12
CA ARG A 120 -1.34 9.03 6.05
C ARG A 120 -1.28 7.65 5.44
N VAL A 121 -2.40 7.14 4.91
CA VAL A 121 -2.44 5.82 4.27
C VAL A 121 -2.98 5.98 2.86
N LEU A 122 -2.24 5.48 1.87
CA LEU A 122 -2.69 5.29 0.49
C LEU A 122 -2.95 3.80 0.28
N TYR A 123 -4.21 3.45 0.02
CA TYR A 123 -4.57 2.10 -0.35
C TYR A 123 -4.24 1.83 -1.83
N VAL A 124 -3.48 0.78 -2.07
CA VAL A 124 -3.15 0.24 -3.39
C VAL A 124 -3.90 -1.07 -3.54
N SER A 125 -4.95 -1.08 -4.37
CA SER A 125 -5.73 -2.30 -4.61
C SER A 125 -4.84 -3.44 -5.09
N ASN A 126 -5.05 -4.64 -4.53
CA ASN A 126 -4.34 -5.88 -4.91
C ASN A 126 -4.78 -6.43 -6.29
N GLU A 127 -4.97 -5.52 -7.24
CA GLU A 127 -5.42 -5.75 -8.61
C GLU A 127 -4.24 -5.75 -9.60
N HIS A 128 -4.53 -5.99 -10.87
CA HIS A 128 -3.53 -5.91 -11.92
C HIS A 128 -3.00 -4.46 -12.11
N PRO A 129 -1.69 -4.24 -12.33
CA PRO A 129 -1.10 -2.90 -12.45
C PRO A 129 -1.71 -2.00 -13.53
N GLU A 130 -2.24 -2.59 -14.60
CA GLU A 130 -2.96 -1.90 -15.68
C GLU A 130 -4.19 -1.13 -15.15
N ALA A 131 -4.76 -1.56 -14.02
CA ALA A 131 -5.84 -0.84 -13.36
C ALA A 131 -5.38 0.53 -12.86
N LEU A 132 -4.17 0.64 -12.29
CA LEU A 132 -3.64 1.92 -11.83
C LEU A 132 -3.35 2.85 -13.00
N GLU A 133 -2.76 2.33 -14.08
CA GLU A 133 -2.49 3.11 -15.30
C GLU A 133 -3.77 3.74 -15.85
N ARG A 134 -4.85 2.96 -15.93
CA ARG A 134 -6.14 3.42 -16.44
C ARG A 134 -6.88 4.37 -15.50
N LEU A 135 -6.63 4.26 -14.19
CA LEU A 135 -7.32 5.01 -13.14
C LEU A 135 -6.43 6.09 -12.50
N LEU A 136 -5.35 6.49 -13.17
CA LEU A 136 -4.49 7.54 -12.68
C LEU A 136 -5.32 8.82 -12.49
N PRO A 137 -5.24 9.49 -11.32
CA PRO A 137 -5.96 10.74 -11.11
C PRO A 137 -5.57 11.78 -12.15
N ASP A 138 -6.58 12.35 -12.80
CA ASP A 138 -6.46 13.47 -13.73
C ASP A 138 -7.05 14.71 -13.06
N ASP A 139 -6.24 15.77 -12.97
CA ASP A 139 -6.65 17.02 -12.31
C ASP A 139 -7.62 17.84 -13.18
N ALA A 140 -7.83 17.44 -14.45
CA ALA A 140 -8.74 18.09 -15.39
C ALA A 140 -10.17 17.51 -15.41
N LEU A 141 -10.41 16.40 -14.70
CA LEU A 141 -11.72 15.75 -14.52
C LEU A 141 -12.37 16.15 -13.19
#